data_AF-A0A0G3CDX3-F1
#
_entry.id   AF-A0A0G3CDX3-F1
#
_cell.length_a   1.000
_cell.length_b   1.000
_cell.length_c   1.000
_cell.angle_alpha   90.00
_cell.angle_beta   90.00
_cell.angle_gamma   90.00
#
_symmetry.space_group_name_H-M   'P 1'
#
loop_
_entity.id
_entity.type
_entity.pdbx_description
1 polymer ?
#
loop_
_entity_poly.entity_id
_entity_poly.type
_entity_poly.pdbx_seq_one_letter_code
_entity_poly.pdbx_strand_id
1 'polypeptide(L)'
;MVTRKQNNRYYNQRSYRSYKKGISNRDKLVIVLICLYFILKILKEIMQIIVTYYYVFIALALISLIICYIRYNHRFTNIGSTDSEKNAENCYHSEEQLSPDAYQNELDVESENVEKGNKFERYVVDKFDDKLFSIVEWTTDMCRKHNRYVESDCNPDLVVRDRTTNETFCVECKYRSRLINGFFNWSYPDQIDRYFSYSRDRKIPFYVVLGLGGNPDFPIEVFCVPLQEAKNPQIHIDMLRKYYHDQQRDFIWINGVLK
;
A
#
# COMPACT_ATOMS: atom_id res chain seq x y z
N MET A 1 89.71 -12.14 40.53
CA MET A 1 91.04 -11.74 39.99
C MET A 1 91.14 -12.35 38.59
N VAL A 2 91.53 -11.53 37.60
CA VAL A 2 92.07 -11.93 36.27
C VAL A 2 91.07 -12.50 35.25
N THR A 3 90.92 -12.02 34.01
CA THR A 3 91.21 -10.76 33.30
C THR A 3 90.75 -10.93 31.84
N ARG A 4 90.51 -9.80 31.15
CA ARG A 4 90.89 -9.52 29.74
C ARG A 4 90.14 -10.28 28.64
N LYS A 5 89.88 -9.72 27.46
CA LYS A 5 90.32 -8.48 26.80
C LYS A 5 89.36 -8.22 25.64
N GLN A 6 88.96 -6.96 25.46
CA GLN A 6 88.45 -6.48 24.18
C GLN A 6 89.55 -6.59 23.11
N ASN A 7 89.17 -7.01 21.90
CA ASN A 7 89.98 -6.83 20.70
C ASN A 7 89.09 -6.18 19.64
N ASN A 8 89.30 -4.87 19.45
CA ASN A 8 88.85 -4.16 18.27
C ASN A 8 89.71 -4.60 17.07
N ARG A 9 89.07 -5.00 15.97
CA ARG A 9 89.71 -5.08 14.66
C ARG A 9 88.92 -4.23 13.67
N TYR A 10 89.58 -3.15 13.23
CA TYR A 10 89.21 -2.36 12.06
C TYR A 10 89.29 -3.24 10.81
N TYR A 11 88.24 -3.25 9.98
CA TYR A 11 88.31 -3.74 8.61
C TYR A 11 87.55 -2.82 7.64
N ASN A 12 88.34 -2.12 6.82
CA ASN A 12 88.12 -1.69 5.44
C ASN A 12 86.68 -1.48 4.93
N GLN A 13 86.34 -0.21 4.68
CA GLN A 13 85.34 0.18 3.68
C GLN A 13 85.82 -0.28 2.29
N ARG A 14 85.16 -1.29 1.72
CA ARG A 14 85.17 -1.56 0.28
C ARG A 14 83.89 -1.03 -0.32
N SER A 15 84.03 -0.16 -1.32
CA SER A 15 82.94 0.42 -2.10
C SER A 15 82.14 -0.68 -2.80
N TYR A 16 80.96 -1.00 -2.30
CA TYR A 16 80.03 -1.87 -3.01
C TYR A 16 79.45 -1.11 -4.21
N ARG A 17 80.06 -1.32 -5.38
CA ARG A 17 79.50 -0.95 -6.69
C ARG A 17 78.19 -1.72 -6.86
N SER A 18 77.06 -1.02 -6.70
CA SER A 18 75.73 -1.59 -6.91
C SER A 18 75.55 -1.96 -8.39
N TYR A 19 75.73 -3.24 -8.70
CA TYR A 19 75.49 -3.79 -10.03
C TYR A 19 73.95 -3.91 -10.20
N LYS A 20 73.32 -2.92 -10.84
CA LYS A 20 71.94 -3.08 -11.33
C LYS A 20 71.96 -4.12 -12.45
N LYS A 21 71.82 -5.40 -12.09
CA LYS A 21 71.64 -6.49 -13.05
C LYS A 21 70.29 -6.28 -13.73
N GLY A 22 70.31 -5.75 -14.96
CA GLY A 22 69.11 -5.55 -15.75
C GLY A 22 68.39 -6.88 -15.94
N ILE A 23 67.09 -6.92 -15.66
CA ILE A 23 66.24 -8.10 -15.87
C ILE A 23 66.34 -8.50 -17.35
N SER A 24 66.77 -9.74 -17.63
CA SER A 24 66.91 -10.24 -18.98
C SER A 24 65.54 -10.27 -19.68
N ASN A 25 65.51 -10.14 -21.02
CA ASN A 25 64.25 -10.24 -21.77
C ASN A 25 63.52 -11.57 -21.50
N ARG A 26 64.25 -12.66 -21.20
CA ARG A 26 63.66 -13.93 -20.76
C ARG A 26 62.98 -13.83 -19.39
N ASP A 27 63.59 -13.16 -18.43
CA ASP A 27 63.03 -12.99 -17.09
C ASP A 27 61.77 -12.09 -17.13
N LYS A 28 61.77 -11.05 -17.98
CA LYS A 28 60.57 -10.23 -18.25
C LYS A 28 59.45 -11.08 -18.86
N LEU A 29 59.77 -11.96 -19.80
CA LEU A 29 58.78 -12.86 -20.41
C LEU A 29 58.17 -13.80 -19.36
N VAL A 30 59.00 -14.38 -18.49
CA VAL A 30 58.52 -15.26 -17.41
C VAL A 30 57.60 -14.50 -16.45
N ILE A 31 57.96 -13.29 -16.04
CA ILE A 31 57.12 -12.45 -15.19
C ILE A 31 55.79 -12.12 -15.89
N VAL A 32 55.82 -11.77 -17.17
CA VAL A 32 54.60 -11.50 -17.95
C VAL A 32 53.69 -12.74 -18.02
N LEU A 33 54.24 -13.93 -18.22
CA LEU A 33 53.46 -15.17 -18.26
C LEU A 33 52.86 -15.51 -16.89
N ILE A 34 53.60 -15.28 -15.80
CA ILE A 34 53.09 -15.46 -14.43
C ILE A 34 51.95 -14.47 -14.16
N CYS A 35 52.13 -13.19 -14.50
CA CYS A 35 51.08 -12.17 -14.37
C CYS A 35 49.84 -12.53 -15.20
N LEU A 36 50.03 -12.97 -16.45
CA LEU A 36 48.94 -13.39 -17.33
C LEU A 36 48.18 -14.59 -16.74
N TYR A 37 48.89 -15.58 -16.19
CA TYR A 37 48.28 -16.72 -15.51
C TYR A 37 47.43 -16.29 -14.30
N PHE A 38 47.93 -15.39 -13.46
CA PHE A 38 47.15 -14.86 -12.33
C PHE A 38 45.93 -14.06 -12.79
N ILE A 39 46.05 -13.26 -13.84
CA ILE A 39 44.92 -12.53 -14.43
C ILE A 39 43.87 -13.52 -14.95
N LEU A 40 44.27 -14.53 -15.71
CA LEU A 40 43.36 -15.57 -16.22
C LEU A 40 42.68 -16.35 -15.09
N LYS A 41 43.41 -16.65 -14.02
CA LYS A 41 42.86 -17.31 -12.83
C LYS A 41 41.80 -16.43 -12.15
N ILE A 42 42.10 -15.14 -11.93
CA ILE A 42 41.16 -14.18 -11.34
C ILE A 42 39.92 -14.02 -12.24
N LEU A 43 40.10 -13.91 -13.55
CA LEU A 43 38.99 -13.83 -14.50
C LEU A 43 38.08 -15.07 -14.44
N LYS A 44 38.66 -16.27 -14.28
CA LYS A 44 37.89 -17.51 -14.11
C LYS A 44 37.05 -17.49 -12.84
N GLU A 45 37.63 -17.07 -11.71
CA GLU A 45 36.89 -16.95 -10.44
C GLU A 45 35.77 -15.90 -10.53
N ILE A 46 36.03 -14.75 -11.15
CA ILE A 46 35.01 -13.71 -11.39
C ILE A 46 33.88 -14.26 -12.25
N MET A 47 34.20 -14.97 -13.35
CA MET A 47 33.19 -15.60 -14.20
C MET A 47 32.37 -16.64 -13.42
N GLN A 48 33.01 -17.43 -12.57
CA GLN A 48 32.30 -18.40 -11.72
C GLN A 48 31.38 -17.72 -10.71
N ILE A 49 31.79 -16.60 -10.11
CA ILE A 49 30.95 -15.79 -9.21
C ILE A 49 29.75 -15.22 -9.98
N ILE A 50 29.96 -14.65 -11.17
CA ILE A 50 28.88 -14.10 -12.01
C ILE A 50 27.88 -15.19 -12.37
N VAL A 51 28.35 -16.36 -12.81
CA VAL A 51 27.51 -17.52 -13.13
C VAL A 51 26.73 -17.98 -11.90
N THR A 52 27.37 -18.07 -10.74
CA THR A 52 26.71 -18.44 -9.49
C THR A 52 25.63 -17.43 -9.10
N TYR A 53 25.95 -16.14 -9.17
CA TYR A 53 25.01 -15.05 -8.91
C TYR A 53 23.82 -15.09 -9.88
N TYR A 54 24.06 -15.36 -11.15
CA TYR A 54 23.02 -15.53 -12.16
C TYR A 54 22.08 -16.68 -11.82
N TYR A 55 22.60 -17.84 -11.40
CA TYR A 55 21.76 -18.96 -10.94
C TYR A 55 20.98 -18.64 -9.67
N VAL A 56 21.55 -17.92 -8.71
CA VAL A 56 20.84 -17.47 -7.51
C VAL A 56 19.72 -16.50 -7.90
N PHE A 57 19.98 -15.56 -8.80
CA PHE A 57 18.96 -14.61 -9.28
C PHE A 57 17.81 -15.33 -10.01
N ILE A 58 18.12 -16.30 -10.88
CA ILE A 58 17.10 -17.16 -11.50
C ILE A 58 16.29 -17.89 -10.43
N ALA A 59 16.95 -18.50 -9.43
CA ALA A 59 16.25 -19.20 -8.36
C ALA A 59 15.30 -18.28 -7.58
N LEU A 60 15.73 -17.06 -7.25
CA LEU A 60 14.88 -16.05 -6.59
C LEU A 60 13.71 -15.61 -7.49
N ALA A 61 13.95 -15.43 -8.79
CA ALA A 61 12.90 -15.11 -9.75
C ALA A 61 11.89 -16.24 -9.89
N LEU A 62 12.34 -17.51 -9.89
CA LEU A 62 11.48 -18.69 -9.90
C LEU A 62 10.68 -18.83 -8.61
N ILE A 63 11.30 -18.59 -7.44
CA ILE A 63 10.58 -18.58 -6.15
C ILE A 63 9.52 -17.47 -6.15
N SER A 64 9.86 -16.27 -6.65
CA SER A 64 8.91 -15.18 -6.81
C SER A 64 7.76 -15.57 -7.76
N LEU A 65 8.06 -16.23 -8.88
CA LEU A 65 7.07 -16.73 -9.83
C LEU A 65 6.19 -17.82 -9.20
N ILE A 66 6.75 -18.72 -8.39
CA ILE A 66 6.01 -19.74 -7.64
C ILE A 66 5.11 -19.10 -6.59
N ILE A 67 5.59 -18.11 -5.84
CA ILE A 67 4.78 -17.34 -4.89
C ILE A 67 3.67 -16.61 -5.64
N CYS A 68 3.95 -15.98 -6.78
CA CYS A 68 2.96 -15.36 -7.64
C CYS A 68 1.97 -16.39 -8.18
N TYR A 69 2.40 -17.59 -8.55
CA TYR A 69 1.53 -18.68 -9.01
C TYR A 69 0.67 -19.21 -7.88
N ILE A 70 1.19 -19.39 -6.66
CA ILE A 70 0.42 -19.79 -5.49
C ILE A 70 -0.56 -18.68 -5.11
N ARG A 71 -0.14 -17.40 -5.13
CA ARG A 71 -1.04 -16.26 -4.90
C ARG A 71 -2.10 -16.14 -5.99
N TYR A 72 -1.73 -16.34 -7.24
CA TYR A 72 -2.63 -16.34 -8.39
C TYR A 72 -3.58 -17.52 -8.32
N ASN A 73 -3.12 -18.71 -7.94
CA ASN A 73 -3.93 -19.90 -7.83
C ASN A 73 -4.77 -19.90 -6.54
N HIS A 74 -4.33 -19.28 -5.45
CA HIS A 74 -5.19 -18.93 -4.32
C HIS A 74 -6.20 -17.87 -4.75
N ARG A 75 -5.80 -16.90 -5.59
CA ARG A 75 -6.73 -16.01 -6.28
C ARG A 75 -7.62 -16.77 -7.24
N PHE A 76 -7.21 -17.88 -7.87
CA PHE A 76 -7.92 -18.69 -8.88
C PHE A 76 -8.67 -19.87 -8.26
N THR A 77 -8.46 -20.25 -7.02
CA THR A 77 -9.43 -21.01 -6.24
C THR A 77 -10.48 -20.06 -5.71
N ASN A 78 -10.10 -18.79 -5.46
CA ASN A 78 -11.03 -17.71 -5.17
C ASN A 78 -11.73 -17.12 -6.43
N ILE A 79 -11.14 -17.27 -7.63
CA ILE A 79 -11.63 -16.83 -8.97
C ILE A 79 -12.12 -18.03 -9.80
N GLY A 80 -11.76 -19.26 -9.44
CA GLY A 80 -12.39 -20.50 -9.89
C GLY A 80 -13.66 -20.79 -9.11
N SER A 81 -13.86 -20.06 -7.99
CA SER A 81 -15.17 -19.78 -7.39
C SER A 81 -15.81 -18.48 -7.91
N THR A 82 -15.15 -17.69 -8.77
CA THR A 82 -15.75 -16.50 -9.42
C THR A 82 -15.03 -16.17 -10.72
N ASP A 83 -15.52 -16.68 -11.87
CA ASP A 83 -15.82 -15.89 -13.07
C ASP A 83 -15.97 -16.78 -14.32
N SER A 84 -17.22 -17.02 -14.74
CA SER A 84 -17.73 -16.69 -16.09
C SER A 84 -18.98 -17.49 -16.48
N GLU A 85 -20.08 -17.26 -15.78
CA GLU A 85 -21.42 -17.02 -16.36
C GLU A 85 -22.34 -16.66 -15.20
N LYS A 86 -22.81 -15.40 -15.20
CA LYS A 86 -23.77 -14.75 -14.28
C LYS A 86 -24.38 -15.66 -13.20
N ASN A 87 -24.26 -15.26 -11.94
CA ASN A 87 -25.34 -15.36 -10.94
C ASN A 87 -25.03 -14.31 -9.86
N ALA A 88 -25.80 -13.23 -9.67
CA ALA A 88 -26.96 -13.17 -8.78
C ALA A 88 -26.73 -13.64 -7.31
N GLU A 89 -25.51 -14.09 -6.95
CA GLU A 89 -25.27 -14.92 -5.76
C GLU A 89 -24.42 -14.29 -4.65
N ASN A 90 -23.98 -13.03 -4.75
CA ASN A 90 -23.52 -12.30 -3.54
C ASN A 90 -24.68 -11.76 -2.68
N CYS A 91 -25.88 -12.32 -2.86
CA CYS A 91 -26.98 -12.29 -1.89
C CYS A 91 -27.28 -13.70 -1.32
N TYR A 92 -26.45 -14.70 -1.65
CA TYR A 92 -26.52 -16.02 -1.03
C TYR A 92 -25.29 -16.19 -0.15
N HIS A 93 -25.55 -16.20 1.16
CA HIS A 93 -24.63 -16.79 2.12
C HIS A 93 -24.20 -18.15 1.58
N SER A 94 -22.90 -18.41 1.50
CA SER A 94 -22.40 -19.77 1.37
C SER A 94 -23.05 -20.59 2.49
N GLU A 95 -23.90 -21.57 2.14
CA GLU A 95 -24.55 -22.49 3.07
C GLU A 95 -23.52 -23.44 3.71
N GLU A 96 -22.56 -22.90 4.44
CA GLU A 96 -22.08 -23.58 5.62
C GLU A 96 -23.25 -23.47 6.61
N GLN A 97 -23.83 -24.59 7.03
CA GLN A 97 -25.01 -24.60 7.91
C GLN A 97 -24.67 -23.99 9.27
N LEU A 98 -24.67 -22.65 9.34
CA LEU A 98 -24.71 -21.88 10.56
C LEU A 98 -25.93 -22.33 11.34
N SER A 99 -25.79 -22.47 12.66
CA SER A 99 -26.96 -22.70 13.50
C SER A 99 -27.98 -21.58 13.27
N PRO A 100 -29.29 -21.85 13.39
CA PRO A 100 -30.32 -20.82 13.21
C PRO A 100 -30.05 -19.55 14.03
N ASP A 101 -29.50 -19.71 15.25
CA ASP A 101 -29.11 -18.61 16.12
C ASP A 101 -27.94 -17.79 15.56
N ALA A 102 -26.94 -18.44 14.96
CA ALA A 102 -25.79 -17.74 14.38
C ALA A 102 -26.17 -16.96 13.11
N TYR A 103 -27.05 -17.52 12.28
CA TYR A 103 -27.60 -16.84 11.11
C TYR A 103 -28.42 -15.60 11.49
N GLN A 104 -29.29 -15.73 12.50
CA GLN A 104 -30.09 -14.59 12.96
C GLN A 104 -29.21 -13.48 13.53
N ASN A 105 -28.19 -13.83 14.32
CA ASN A 105 -27.24 -12.83 14.84
C ASN A 105 -26.47 -12.11 13.71
N GLU A 106 -26.09 -12.81 12.64
CA GLU A 106 -25.40 -12.20 11.50
C GLU A 106 -26.31 -11.22 10.74
N LEU A 107 -27.57 -11.60 10.51
CA LEU A 107 -28.58 -10.73 9.92
C LEU A 107 -28.84 -9.48 10.78
N ASP A 108 -28.95 -9.66 12.09
CA ASP A 108 -29.19 -8.56 13.03
C ASP A 108 -28.00 -7.59 13.02
N VAL A 109 -26.76 -8.10 13.01
CA VAL A 109 -25.54 -7.28 12.94
C VAL A 109 -25.46 -6.52 11.61
N GLU A 110 -25.77 -7.16 10.49
CA GLU A 110 -25.78 -6.50 9.18
C GLU A 110 -26.83 -5.39 9.14
N SER A 111 -28.05 -5.66 9.63
CA SER A 111 -29.12 -4.67 9.69
C SER A 111 -28.73 -3.44 10.55
N GLU A 112 -28.06 -3.67 11.68
CA GLU A 112 -27.59 -2.61 12.56
C GLU A 112 -26.48 -1.78 11.90
N ASN A 113 -25.55 -2.42 11.17
CA ASN A 113 -24.49 -1.74 10.43
C ASN A 113 -25.05 -0.87 9.30
N VAL A 114 -26.04 -1.39 8.56
CA VAL A 114 -26.75 -0.64 7.52
C VAL A 114 -27.47 0.57 8.11
N GLU A 115 -28.18 0.40 9.24
CA GLU A 115 -28.86 1.50 9.90
C GLU A 115 -27.88 2.58 10.38
N LYS A 116 -26.73 2.18 10.94
CA LYS A 116 -25.66 3.11 11.35
C LYS A 116 -25.10 3.89 10.16
N GLY A 117 -24.89 3.22 9.01
CA GLY A 117 -24.46 3.87 7.77
C GLY A 117 -25.47 4.94 7.33
N ASN A 118 -26.74 4.56 7.18
CA ASN A 118 -27.81 5.46 6.76
C ASN A 118 -27.99 6.67 7.70
N LYS A 119 -27.84 6.46 9.01
CA LYS A 119 -27.86 7.54 10.01
C LYS A 119 -26.74 8.54 9.79
N PHE A 120 -25.53 8.04 9.60
CA PHE A 120 -24.36 8.89 9.39
C PHE A 120 -24.40 9.61 8.03
N GLU A 121 -24.87 8.97 6.96
CA GLU A 121 -25.09 9.64 5.67
C GLU A 121 -26.04 10.84 5.81
N ARG A 122 -27.17 10.67 6.52
CA ARG A 122 -28.09 11.78 6.79
C ARG A 122 -27.43 12.90 7.58
N TYR A 123 -26.68 12.55 8.62
CA TYR A 123 -25.89 13.54 9.39
C TYR A 123 -24.97 14.35 8.47
N VAL A 124 -24.29 13.71 7.51
CA VAL A 124 -23.41 14.39 6.54
C VAL A 124 -24.20 15.27 5.58
N VAL A 125 -25.34 14.79 5.06
CA VAL A 125 -26.24 15.58 4.20
C VAL A 125 -26.72 16.84 4.91
N ASP A 126 -27.12 16.73 6.18
CA ASP A 126 -27.60 17.85 7.00
C ASP A 126 -26.51 18.91 7.27
N LYS A 127 -25.23 18.59 7.04
CA LYS A 127 -24.11 19.54 7.11
C LYS A 127 -23.86 20.32 5.82
N PHE A 128 -24.61 20.05 4.75
CA PHE A 128 -24.57 20.85 3.54
C PHE A 128 -25.77 21.80 3.52
N ASP A 129 -25.52 23.11 3.70
CA ASP A 129 -26.57 24.15 3.61
C ASP A 129 -27.27 24.08 2.25
N ASP A 130 -28.59 23.90 2.25
CA ASP A 130 -29.44 23.70 1.07
C ASP A 130 -29.46 24.90 0.11
N LYS A 131 -29.14 26.10 0.62
CA LYS A 131 -28.99 27.33 -0.17
C LYS A 131 -27.67 27.36 -0.93
N LEU A 132 -26.64 26.71 -0.40
CA LEU A 132 -25.30 26.68 -0.98
C LEU A 132 -25.08 25.42 -1.81
N PHE A 133 -25.72 24.31 -1.46
CA PHE A 133 -25.48 23.01 -2.08
C PHE A 133 -26.75 22.36 -2.63
N SER A 134 -26.55 21.49 -3.60
CA SER A 134 -27.57 20.54 -4.06
C SER A 134 -27.00 19.13 -4.08
N ILE A 135 -27.77 18.17 -3.59
CA ILE A 135 -27.46 16.74 -3.73
C ILE A 135 -27.86 16.32 -5.16
N VAL A 136 -26.88 15.99 -5.98
CA VAL A 136 -27.05 15.57 -7.38
C VAL A 136 -27.38 14.09 -7.44
N GLU A 137 -26.66 13.28 -6.66
CA GLU A 137 -26.89 11.85 -6.51
C GLU A 137 -26.79 11.51 -5.03
N TRP A 138 -27.69 10.65 -4.57
CA TRP A 138 -27.64 9.97 -3.27
C TRP A 138 -27.83 8.48 -3.53
N THR A 139 -26.71 7.77 -3.57
CA THR A 139 -26.68 6.34 -3.91
C THR A 139 -27.30 5.55 -2.78
N THR A 140 -28.23 4.66 -3.11
CA THR A 140 -28.76 3.67 -2.16
C THR A 140 -28.32 2.31 -2.64
N ASP A 141 -27.69 1.52 -1.78
CA ASP A 141 -27.28 0.14 -2.09
C ASP A 141 -28.53 -0.73 -2.37
N MET A 142 -28.83 -0.91 -3.66
CA MET A 142 -30.01 -1.67 -4.12
C MET A 142 -29.78 -3.17 -4.07
N CYS A 143 -28.53 -3.64 -4.13
CA CYS A 143 -28.16 -5.04 -3.96
C CYS A 143 -28.62 -5.59 -2.59
N ARG A 144 -28.71 -4.74 -1.55
CA ARG A 144 -29.29 -5.12 -0.24
C ARG A 144 -30.80 -5.37 -0.28
N LYS A 145 -31.50 -4.88 -1.29
CA LYS A 145 -32.96 -4.99 -1.45
C LYS A 145 -33.36 -6.01 -2.51
N HIS A 146 -32.45 -6.36 -3.42
CA HIS A 146 -32.73 -7.26 -4.53
C HIS A 146 -31.45 -7.98 -4.98
N ASN A 147 -31.55 -9.27 -5.31
CA ASN A 147 -30.42 -10.12 -5.75
C ASN A 147 -29.87 -9.79 -7.16
N ARG A 148 -30.10 -8.58 -7.69
CA ARG A 148 -29.53 -8.14 -8.98
C ARG A 148 -28.37 -7.22 -8.69
N TYR A 149 -27.27 -7.45 -9.40
CA TYR A 149 -26.19 -6.49 -9.47
C TYR A 149 -26.68 -5.17 -10.07
N VAL A 150 -26.42 -4.07 -9.37
CA VAL A 150 -26.71 -2.71 -9.80
C VAL A 150 -25.40 -1.93 -9.83
N GLU A 151 -25.00 -1.44 -11.00
CA GLU A 151 -23.71 -0.76 -11.18
C GLU A 151 -23.56 0.50 -10.32
N SER A 152 -24.67 1.22 -10.07
CA SER A 152 -24.65 2.42 -9.24
C SER A 152 -24.30 2.13 -7.79
N ASP A 153 -24.43 0.89 -7.30
CA ASP A 153 -24.04 0.53 -5.93
C ASP A 153 -22.51 0.60 -5.73
N CYS A 154 -21.74 0.75 -6.81
CA CYS A 154 -20.31 0.99 -6.77
C CYS A 154 -19.93 2.49 -6.81
N ASN A 155 -20.90 3.40 -6.91
CA ASN A 155 -20.70 4.84 -6.89
C ASN A 155 -20.48 5.33 -5.44
N PRO A 156 -19.93 6.54 -5.25
CA PRO A 156 -19.93 7.18 -3.93
C PRO A 156 -21.34 7.37 -3.38
N ASP A 157 -21.45 7.44 -2.06
CA ASP A 157 -22.73 7.69 -1.39
C ASP A 157 -23.40 8.98 -1.88
N LEU A 158 -22.63 10.07 -2.06
CA LEU A 158 -23.15 11.36 -2.49
C LEU A 158 -22.35 11.96 -3.65
N VAL A 159 -23.06 12.60 -4.57
CA VAL A 159 -22.51 13.62 -5.48
C VAL A 159 -23.18 14.94 -5.14
N VAL A 160 -22.38 15.93 -4.75
CA VAL A 160 -22.85 17.24 -4.29
C VAL A 160 -22.41 18.30 -5.29
N ARG A 161 -23.23 19.32 -5.49
CA ARG A 161 -22.92 20.50 -6.31
C ARG A 161 -22.98 21.76 -5.46
N ASP A 162 -21.91 22.54 -5.46
CA ASP A 162 -21.95 23.92 -5.00
C ASP A 162 -22.72 24.77 -6.00
N ARG A 163 -23.79 25.42 -5.53
CA ARG A 163 -24.68 26.25 -6.35
C ARG A 163 -24.01 27.55 -6.79
N THR A 164 -22.98 28.00 -6.07
CA THR A 164 -22.29 29.27 -6.36
C THR A 164 -21.36 29.13 -7.56
N THR A 165 -20.54 28.09 -7.56
CA THR A 165 -19.55 27.82 -8.62
C THR A 165 -20.04 26.84 -9.69
N ASN A 166 -21.14 26.12 -9.41
CA ASN A 166 -21.64 25.00 -10.20
C ASN A 166 -20.67 23.80 -10.27
N GLU A 167 -19.63 23.79 -9.43
CA GLU A 167 -18.70 22.66 -9.30
C GLU A 167 -19.35 21.50 -8.55
N THR A 168 -18.99 20.29 -8.95
CA THR A 168 -19.44 19.05 -8.32
C THR A 168 -18.30 18.32 -7.62
N PHE A 169 -18.60 17.64 -6.53
CA PHE A 169 -17.65 16.77 -5.82
C PHE A 169 -18.38 15.55 -5.24
N CYS A 170 -17.62 14.50 -4.97
CA CYS A 170 -18.12 13.26 -4.39
C CYS A 170 -17.83 13.19 -2.89
N VAL A 171 -18.74 12.58 -2.15
CA VAL A 171 -18.56 12.27 -0.73
C VAL A 171 -18.94 10.82 -0.48
N GLU A 172 -17.98 10.05 0.01
CA GLU A 172 -18.21 8.74 0.63
C GLU A 172 -18.33 8.91 2.14
N CYS A 173 -19.35 8.30 2.76
CA CYS A 173 -19.61 8.36 4.18
C CYS A 173 -19.20 7.05 4.86
N LYS A 174 -18.39 7.13 5.93
CA LYS A 174 -18.11 5.96 6.75
C LYS A 174 -18.17 6.23 8.24
N TYR A 175 -19.01 5.45 8.93
CA TYR A 175 -19.11 5.47 10.38
C TYR A 175 -18.46 4.26 11.03
N ARG A 176 -17.77 4.47 12.15
CA ARG A 176 -17.29 3.43 13.06
C ARG A 176 -17.52 3.83 14.51
N SER A 177 -18.09 2.93 15.31
CA SER A 177 -18.27 3.17 16.75
C SER A 177 -16.95 3.16 17.53
N ARG A 178 -15.92 2.48 17.00
CA ARG A 178 -14.60 2.34 17.64
C ARG A 178 -13.50 2.09 16.62
N LEU A 179 -12.27 2.35 17.05
CA LEU A 179 -11.05 1.99 16.33
C LEU A 179 -10.67 0.52 16.58
N ILE A 180 -9.86 -0.03 15.68
CA ILE A 180 -9.19 -1.33 15.87
C ILE A 180 -7.69 -1.05 15.93
N ASN A 181 -7.07 -1.29 17.09
CA ASN A 181 -5.64 -1.06 17.32
C ASN A 181 -5.14 0.35 16.93
N GLY A 182 -5.97 1.39 17.14
CA GLY A 182 -5.65 2.77 16.78
C GLY A 182 -5.96 3.15 15.31
N PHE A 183 -6.50 2.20 14.53
CA PHE A 183 -6.84 2.41 13.13
C PHE A 183 -8.34 2.53 12.90
N PHE A 184 -8.71 3.42 11.98
CA PHE A 184 -10.04 3.53 11.41
C PHE A 184 -10.11 2.67 10.15
N ASN A 185 -10.93 1.63 10.16
CA ASN A 185 -11.12 0.73 9.02
C ASN A 185 -12.25 1.25 8.14
N TRP A 186 -11.92 2.03 7.12
CA TRP A 186 -12.94 2.73 6.33
C TRP A 186 -13.38 1.95 5.09
N SER A 187 -12.49 1.18 4.45
CA SER A 187 -12.79 0.49 3.19
C SER A 187 -11.93 -0.77 3.01
N TYR A 188 -11.93 -1.34 1.82
CA TYR A 188 -11.14 -2.48 1.35
C TYR A 188 -10.56 -2.15 -0.04
N PRO A 189 -9.43 -2.77 -0.45
CA PRO A 189 -8.64 -2.31 -1.60
C PRO A 189 -9.43 -2.09 -2.90
N ASP A 190 -10.28 -3.04 -3.28
CA ASP A 190 -11.01 -2.95 -4.55
C ASP A 190 -12.00 -1.78 -4.58
N GLN A 191 -12.62 -1.42 -3.44
CA GLN A 191 -13.50 -0.25 -3.35
C GLN A 191 -12.70 1.05 -3.50
N ILE A 192 -11.51 1.12 -2.89
CA ILE A 192 -10.60 2.25 -3.02
C ILE A 192 -10.18 2.44 -4.49
N ASP A 193 -9.80 1.36 -5.17
CA ASP A 193 -9.40 1.40 -6.58
C ASP A 193 -10.55 1.84 -7.50
N ARG A 194 -11.78 1.40 -7.20
CA ARG A 194 -12.99 1.88 -7.88
C ARG A 194 -13.19 3.38 -7.68
N TYR A 195 -13.05 3.90 -6.46
CA TYR A 195 -13.20 5.33 -6.19
C TYR A 195 -12.11 6.19 -6.85
N PHE A 196 -10.86 5.71 -6.88
CA PHE A 196 -9.81 6.40 -7.64
C PHE A 196 -10.12 6.42 -9.14
N SER A 197 -10.64 5.33 -9.68
CA SER A 197 -11.04 5.27 -11.08
C SER A 197 -12.24 6.18 -11.36
N TYR A 198 -13.26 6.14 -10.51
CA TYR A 198 -14.42 7.03 -10.56
C TYR A 198 -14.01 8.50 -10.59
N SER A 199 -13.17 8.93 -9.64
CA SER A 199 -12.70 10.31 -9.51
C SER A 199 -11.87 10.75 -10.72
N ARG A 200 -10.93 9.90 -11.18
CA ARG A 200 -10.07 10.18 -12.33
C ARG A 200 -10.85 10.28 -13.63
N ASP A 201 -11.71 9.30 -13.91
CA ASP A 201 -12.38 9.16 -15.20
C ASP A 201 -13.43 10.26 -15.38
N ARG A 202 -14.11 10.67 -14.29
CA ARG A 202 -15.06 11.80 -14.28
C ARG A 202 -14.41 13.16 -14.00
N LYS A 203 -13.13 13.20 -13.62
CA LYS A 203 -12.39 14.42 -13.22
C LYS A 203 -13.11 15.19 -12.11
N ILE A 204 -13.63 14.48 -11.13
CA ILE A 204 -14.42 15.02 -10.02
C ILE A 204 -13.64 14.89 -8.70
N PRO A 205 -13.53 15.96 -7.88
CA PRO A 205 -12.96 15.86 -6.53
C PRO A 205 -13.73 14.85 -5.68
N PHE A 206 -13.02 14.10 -4.84
CA PHE A 206 -13.60 13.02 -4.05
C PHE A 206 -13.10 13.11 -2.62
N TYR A 207 -14.04 13.08 -1.68
CA TYR A 207 -13.79 13.13 -0.25
C TYR A 207 -14.40 11.91 0.44
N VAL A 208 -13.75 11.49 1.51
CA VAL A 208 -14.24 10.48 2.42
C VAL A 208 -14.51 11.17 3.76
N VAL A 209 -15.77 11.22 4.15
CA VAL A 209 -16.20 11.77 5.44
C VAL A 209 -16.32 10.62 6.44
N LEU A 210 -15.52 10.68 7.51
CA LEU A 210 -15.36 9.61 8.48
C LEU A 210 -15.93 10.03 9.84
N GLY A 211 -16.93 9.31 10.35
CA GLY A 211 -17.50 9.50 11.68
C GLY A 211 -16.98 8.46 12.67
N LEU A 212 -16.49 8.90 13.83
CA LEU A 212 -15.94 8.04 14.87
C LEU A 212 -16.66 8.23 16.22
N GLY A 213 -17.07 7.11 16.82
CA GLY A 213 -17.64 7.07 18.17
C GLY A 213 -19.03 7.69 18.26
N GLY A 214 -19.60 7.73 19.47
CA GLY A 214 -20.91 8.35 19.73
C GLY A 214 -22.07 7.62 19.04
N ASN A 215 -23.09 8.37 18.67
CA ASN A 215 -24.19 7.90 17.82
C ASN A 215 -23.86 8.25 16.36
N PRO A 216 -24.18 7.43 15.35
CA PRO A 216 -23.98 7.82 13.94
C PRO A 216 -24.69 9.12 13.53
N ASP A 217 -25.82 9.48 14.15
CA ASP A 217 -26.48 10.78 13.94
C ASP A 217 -25.75 11.94 14.65
N PHE A 218 -24.86 11.64 15.61
CA PHE A 218 -24.08 12.61 16.40
C PHE A 218 -22.70 12.02 16.77
N PRO A 219 -21.81 11.86 15.79
CA PRO A 219 -20.50 11.24 16.02
C PRO A 219 -19.60 12.14 16.89
N ILE A 220 -18.78 11.51 17.75
CA ILE A 220 -17.87 12.25 18.64
C ILE A 220 -16.79 12.98 17.85
N GLU A 221 -16.31 12.38 16.76
CA GLU A 221 -15.33 12.99 15.86
C GLU A 221 -15.76 12.80 14.41
N VAL A 222 -15.51 13.82 13.59
CA VAL A 222 -15.74 13.78 12.14
C VAL A 222 -14.46 14.21 11.45
N PHE A 223 -14.11 13.52 10.36
CA PHE A 223 -12.97 13.87 9.53
C PHE A 223 -13.40 14.00 8.07
N CYS A 224 -12.93 15.04 7.38
CA CYS A 224 -13.17 15.24 5.95
C CYS A 224 -11.85 15.04 5.18
N VAL A 225 -11.69 13.85 4.60
CA VAL A 225 -10.40 13.39 4.07
C VAL A 225 -10.45 13.38 2.54
N PRO A 226 -9.56 14.09 1.83
CA PRO A 226 -9.43 13.93 0.38
C PRO A 226 -9.06 12.48 0.02
N LEU A 227 -9.65 11.91 -1.03
CA LEU A 227 -9.40 10.51 -1.42
C LEU A 227 -7.90 10.20 -1.62
N GLN A 228 -7.12 11.17 -2.09
CA GLN A 228 -5.67 11.06 -2.29
C GLN A 228 -4.90 10.78 -0.98
N GLU A 229 -5.51 11.05 0.17
CA GLU A 229 -4.94 10.82 1.51
C GLU A 229 -5.53 9.55 2.15
N ALA A 230 -6.70 9.09 1.70
CA ALA A 230 -7.35 7.85 2.10
C ALA A 230 -6.96 6.66 1.19
N LYS A 231 -5.67 6.44 0.94
CA LYS A 231 -5.20 5.38 -0.01
C LYS A 231 -5.25 3.96 0.53
N ASN A 232 -5.29 3.80 1.85
CA ASN A 232 -5.20 2.49 2.50
C ASN A 232 -6.53 2.14 3.17
N PRO A 233 -6.95 0.85 3.19
CA PRO A 233 -8.16 0.37 3.87
C PRO A 233 -8.32 0.85 5.32
N GLN A 234 -7.18 1.05 5.99
CA GLN A 234 -7.10 1.45 7.39
C GLN A 234 -6.21 2.69 7.49
N ILE A 235 -6.65 3.66 8.30
CA ILE A 235 -5.92 4.92 8.53
C ILE A 235 -5.71 5.09 10.03
N HIS A 236 -4.46 5.30 10.45
CA HIS A 236 -4.17 5.56 11.86
C HIS A 236 -4.81 6.87 12.31
N ILE A 237 -5.39 6.91 13.51
CA ILE A 237 -6.14 8.06 14.00
C ILE A 237 -5.34 9.36 13.98
N ASP A 238 -4.05 9.31 14.31
CA ASP A 238 -3.19 10.51 14.31
C ASP A 238 -3.05 11.14 12.92
N MET A 239 -3.11 10.33 11.85
CA MET A 239 -3.09 10.86 10.48
C MET A 239 -4.42 11.51 10.10
N LEU A 240 -5.53 11.11 10.73
CA LEU A 240 -6.85 11.72 10.52
C LEU A 240 -6.99 13.06 11.24
N ARG A 241 -6.25 13.29 12.33
CA ARG A 241 -6.38 14.52 13.15
C ARG A 241 -6.21 15.82 12.35
N LYS A 242 -5.39 15.83 11.29
CA LYS A 242 -5.23 17.00 10.40
C LYS A 242 -6.45 17.30 9.52
N TYR A 243 -7.39 16.37 9.42
CA TYR A 243 -8.64 16.46 8.64
C TYR A 243 -9.88 16.60 9.53
N TYR A 244 -9.69 16.93 10.81
CA TYR A 244 -10.80 17.11 11.74
C TYR A 244 -11.79 18.17 11.23
N HIS A 245 -13.06 17.79 11.23
CA HIS A 245 -14.19 18.68 10.94
C HIS A 245 -14.89 19.04 12.25
N ASP A 246 -15.05 20.35 12.49
CA ASP A 246 -15.81 20.86 13.63
C ASP A 246 -17.30 20.63 13.39
N GLN A 247 -17.92 19.73 14.16
CA GLN A 247 -19.32 19.35 13.99
C GLN A 247 -20.32 20.49 14.24
N GLN A 248 -19.88 21.61 14.84
CA GLN A 248 -20.72 22.80 14.97
C GLN A 248 -20.81 23.61 13.68
N ARG A 249 -20.01 23.27 12.66
CA ARG A 249 -19.94 23.97 11.38
C ARG A 249 -20.50 23.11 10.26
N ASP A 250 -21.10 23.78 9.30
CA ASP A 250 -21.49 23.21 8.04
C ASP A 250 -20.27 23.08 7.12
N PHE A 251 -20.36 22.15 6.17
CA PHE A 251 -19.36 22.02 5.13
C PHE A 251 -19.38 23.23 4.19
N ILE A 252 -18.20 23.64 3.74
CA ILE A 252 -18.06 24.73 2.79
C ILE A 252 -17.16 24.34 1.63
N TRP A 253 -17.44 24.89 0.46
CA TRP A 253 -16.66 24.68 -0.75
C TRP A 253 -15.89 25.95 -1.10
N ILE A 254 -14.56 25.91 -0.96
CA ILE A 254 -13.70 27.08 -1.18
C ILE A 254 -12.57 26.68 -2.12
N ASN A 255 -12.50 27.34 -3.28
CA ASN A 255 -11.44 27.18 -4.27
C ASN A 255 -11.22 25.71 -4.68
N GLY A 256 -12.29 24.97 -4.94
CA GLY A 256 -12.22 23.57 -5.34
C GLY A 256 -11.95 22.59 -4.18
N VAL A 257 -12.02 23.05 -2.93
CA VAL A 257 -11.72 22.24 -1.74
C VAL A 257 -12.90 22.22 -0.77
N LEU A 258 -13.30 21.01 -0.35
CA LEU A 258 -14.27 20.80 0.72
C LEU A 258 -13.59 20.99 2.07
N LYS A 259 -14.20 21.80 2.94
CA LYS A 259 -13.69 22.12 4.28
C LYS A 259 -14.78 22.00 5.33
#